data_AF-A0A0H5QUF4-F1
#
_entry.id   AF-A0A0H5QUF4-F1
#
_cell.length_a   1.000
_cell.length_b   1.000
_cell.length_c   1.000
_cell.angle_alpha   90.00
_cell.angle_beta   90.00
_cell.angle_gamma   90.00
#
_symmetry.space_group_name_H-M   'P 1'
#
loop_
_entity.id
_entity.type
_entity.pdbx_description
1 polymer ?
#
loop_
_entity_poly.entity_id
_entity_poly.type
_entity_poly.pdbx_seq_one_letter_code
_entity_poly.pdbx_strand_id
1 'polypeptide(L)'
;FRFANEAPYRWVLPANSSIDLGVVFCSENEGQFKSDLTFEVVGDRSQQYSISCSGTTAIPDISTDPRSVFLHRAKTSTTKPGRSPVQRVFLTDRQIFDFGPVLLGDDVSPEVFRLSNVGLFPACVAISWEEPIPEGGSSNTNF
;
A
#
# COMPACT_ATOMS: atom_id res chain seq x y z
N PHE A 1 -4.58 -16.42 14.96
CA PHE A 1 -4.36 -17.76 14.37
C PHE A 1 -5.44 -18.68 14.88
N ARG A 2 -6.08 -19.44 14.00
CA ARG A 2 -7.11 -20.41 14.35
C ARG A 2 -6.99 -21.65 13.47
N PHE A 3 -7.47 -22.79 13.91
CA PHE A 3 -7.59 -23.95 13.04
C PHE A 3 -8.62 -23.68 11.93
N ALA A 4 -8.36 -24.20 10.73
CA ALA A 4 -9.19 -23.97 9.55
C ALA A 4 -10.60 -24.56 9.69
N ASN A 5 -10.74 -25.65 10.46
CA ASN A 5 -12.00 -26.32 10.72
C ASN A 5 -12.53 -25.94 12.12
N GLU A 6 -13.85 -25.78 12.25
CA GLU A 6 -14.51 -25.33 13.48
C GLU A 6 -14.63 -26.42 14.58
N ALA A 7 -14.11 -27.63 14.37
CA ALA A 7 -14.21 -28.76 15.32
C ALA A 7 -12.94 -29.67 15.31
N PRO A 8 -12.73 -30.49 16.36
CA PRO A 8 -12.51 -30.15 17.76
C PRO A 8 -11.01 -29.91 18.05
N TYR A 9 -10.68 -29.23 19.16
CA TYR A 9 -9.30 -29.02 19.66
C TYR A 9 -8.59 -30.31 20.16
N ARG A 10 -9.10 -31.48 19.78
CA ARG A 10 -8.63 -32.79 20.23
C ARG A 10 -8.71 -33.79 19.09
N TRP A 11 -7.62 -34.49 18.85
CA TRP A 11 -7.50 -35.51 17.82
C TRP A 11 -7.08 -36.84 18.42
N VAL A 12 -7.48 -37.94 17.78
CA VAL A 12 -7.01 -39.29 18.11
C VAL A 12 -6.04 -39.69 17.01
N LEU A 13 -4.77 -39.83 17.34
CA LEU A 13 -3.74 -40.32 16.44
C LEU A 13 -3.47 -41.80 16.74
N PRO A 14 -3.75 -42.72 15.79
CA PRO A 14 -3.27 -44.09 15.87
C PRO A 14 -1.74 -44.19 15.98
N ALA A 15 -1.25 -45.33 16.46
CA ALA A 15 0.19 -45.59 16.49
C ALA A 15 0.81 -45.48 15.09
N ASN A 16 1.98 -44.83 15.02
CA ASN A 16 2.73 -44.59 13.76
C ASN A 16 1.93 -43.85 12.69
N SER A 17 1.00 -42.98 13.09
CA SER A 17 0.22 -42.14 12.17
C SER A 17 0.56 -40.66 12.31
N SER A 18 0.16 -39.88 11.31
CA SER A 18 0.27 -38.42 11.27
C SER A 18 -1.05 -37.80 10.84
N ILE A 19 -1.29 -36.56 11.26
CA ILE A 19 -2.41 -35.74 10.78
C ILE A 19 -1.88 -34.36 10.37
N ASP A 20 -2.51 -33.76 9.37
CA ASP A 20 -2.21 -32.40 8.94
C ASP A 20 -3.25 -31.44 9.53
N LEU A 21 -2.79 -30.38 10.20
CA LEU A 21 -3.63 -29.36 10.80
C LEU A 21 -3.51 -28.04 10.04
N GLY A 22 -4.58 -27.66 9.33
CA GLY A 22 -4.66 -26.35 8.68
C GLY A 22 -4.81 -25.23 9.71
N VAL A 23 -3.95 -24.21 9.63
CA VAL A 23 -4.01 -23.01 10.46
C VAL A 23 -4.23 -21.79 9.58
N VAL A 24 -5.20 -20.96 9.96
CA VAL A 24 -5.55 -19.74 9.25
C VAL A 24 -5.29 -18.52 10.14
N PHE A 25 -4.74 -17.48 9.54
CA PHE A 25 -4.59 -16.16 10.13
C PHE A 25 -5.45 -15.16 9.35
N CYS A 26 -6.32 -14.45 10.07
CA CYS A 26 -7.11 -13.34 9.56
C CYS A 26 -7.09 -12.23 10.61
N SER A 27 -6.96 -10.99 10.18
CA SER A 27 -7.09 -9.80 11.02
C SER A 27 -7.72 -8.69 10.19
N GLU A 28 -8.63 -7.93 10.81
CA GLU A 28 -9.23 -6.71 10.22
C GLU A 28 -8.36 -5.48 10.47
N ASN A 29 -7.42 -5.56 11.41
CA ASN A 29 -6.52 -4.47 11.78
C ASN A 29 -5.14 -4.68 11.18
N GLU A 30 -4.45 -3.59 10.84
CA GLU A 30 -3.04 -3.58 10.45
C GLU A 30 -2.12 -3.86 11.66
N GLY A 31 -0.97 -4.47 11.40
CA GLY A 31 0.08 -4.67 12.40
C GLY A 31 0.75 -6.04 12.33
N GLN A 32 1.58 -6.29 13.33
CA GLN A 32 2.23 -7.58 13.55
C GLN A 32 1.54 -8.31 14.69
N PHE A 33 1.24 -9.58 14.45
CA PHE A 33 0.54 -10.45 15.39
C PHE A 33 1.42 -11.65 15.69
N LYS A 34 1.52 -12.00 16.97
CA LYS A 34 2.21 -13.19 17.45
C LYS A 34 1.30 -13.96 18.39
N SER A 35 1.30 -15.28 18.25
CA SER A 35 0.55 -16.18 19.12
C SER A 35 1.19 -17.54 19.07
N ASP A 36 1.20 -18.26 20.19
CA ASP A 36 1.70 -19.62 20.23
C ASP A 36 0.53 -20.61 20.14
N LEU A 37 0.68 -21.64 19.30
CA LEU A 37 -0.17 -22.81 19.29
C LEU A 37 0.44 -23.87 20.21
N THR A 38 -0.31 -24.27 21.22
CA THR A 38 0.13 -25.24 22.22
C THR A 38 -0.61 -26.57 22.04
N PHE A 39 0.14 -27.66 22.15
CA PHE A 39 -0.33 -29.03 22.07
C PHE A 39 0.11 -29.83 23.29
N GLU A 40 -0.76 -30.70 23.78
CA GLU A 40 -0.48 -31.65 24.85
C GLU A 40 -1.07 -33.02 24.52
N VAL A 41 -0.49 -34.08 25.08
CA VAL A 41 -1.09 -35.41 25.01
C VAL A 41 -2.08 -35.54 26.17
N VAL A 42 -3.35 -35.81 25.86
CA VAL A 42 -4.39 -35.89 26.89
C VAL A 42 -4.07 -37.01 27.89
N GLY A 43 -3.93 -36.62 29.17
CA GLY A 43 -3.58 -37.54 30.26
C GLY A 43 -2.10 -37.51 30.65
N ASP A 44 -1.24 -36.90 29.84
CA ASP A 44 0.16 -36.61 30.18
C ASP A 44 0.37 -35.09 30.24
N ARG A 45 0.37 -34.55 31.46
CA ARG A 45 0.57 -33.11 31.71
C ARG A 45 2.05 -32.71 31.76
N SER A 46 2.97 -33.65 31.60
CA SER A 46 4.40 -33.37 31.77
C SER A 46 5.04 -32.75 30.53
N GLN A 47 4.39 -32.89 29.36
CA GLN A 47 4.95 -32.48 28.09
C GLN A 47 3.99 -31.61 27.27
N GLN A 48 4.42 -30.37 27.03
CA GLN A 48 3.73 -29.39 26.20
C GLN A 48 4.62 -29.06 24.99
N TYR A 49 4.02 -29.03 23.80
CA TYR A 49 4.68 -28.63 22.57
C TYR A 49 4.08 -27.31 22.10
N SER A 50 4.91 -26.30 21.90
CA SER A 50 4.46 -24.97 21.45
C SER A 50 5.09 -24.61 20.11
N ILE A 51 4.27 -24.09 19.21
CA ILE A 51 4.67 -23.59 17.89
C ILE A 51 4.32 -22.10 17.83
N SER A 52 5.34 -21.25 17.71
CA SER A 52 5.13 -19.82 17.54
C SER A 52 4.64 -19.48 16.14
N CYS A 53 3.55 -18.74 16.08
CA CYS A 53 2.96 -18.24 14.86
C CYS A 53 3.10 -16.72 14.79
N SER A 54 3.54 -16.19 13.65
CA SER A 54 3.63 -14.76 13.38
C SER A 54 2.94 -14.41 12.07
N GLY A 55 2.26 -13.27 12.05
CA GLY A 55 1.48 -12.81 10.91
C GLY A 55 1.51 -11.29 10.84
N THR A 56 1.52 -10.76 9.63
CA THR A 56 1.54 -9.33 9.37
C THR A 56 0.39 -8.97 8.46
N THR A 57 -0.36 -7.94 8.84
CA THR A 57 -1.37 -7.29 8.00
C THR A 57 -0.99 -5.83 7.80
N ALA A 58 -1.16 -5.32 6.60
CA ALA A 58 -0.94 -3.93 6.25
C ALA A 58 -1.75 -3.58 5.00
N ILE A 59 -2.10 -2.32 4.86
CA ILE A 59 -2.74 -1.82 3.64
C ILE A 59 -1.64 -1.53 2.60
N PRO A 60 -1.89 -1.78 1.30
CA PRO A 60 -0.98 -1.34 0.24
C PRO A 60 -0.75 0.17 0.30
N ASP A 61 0.50 0.61 0.15
CA ASP A 61 0.84 2.02 0.32
C ASP A 61 1.87 2.50 -0.71
N ILE A 62 1.68 3.73 -1.20
CA ILE A 62 2.58 4.40 -2.13
C ILE A 62 3.06 5.71 -1.52
N SER A 63 4.30 6.10 -1.84
CA SER A 63 4.85 7.33 -1.30
C SER A 63 4.06 8.54 -1.79
N THR A 64 3.44 9.26 -0.85
CA THR A 64 2.75 10.53 -1.09
C THR A 64 3.58 11.74 -0.68
N ASP A 65 4.76 11.52 -0.07
CA ASP A 65 5.67 12.60 0.28
C ASP A 65 6.15 13.30 -1.00
N PRO A 66 5.87 14.61 -1.19
CA PRO A 66 6.36 15.34 -2.35
C PRO A 66 7.88 15.24 -2.51
N ARG A 67 8.61 14.96 -1.43
CA ARG A 67 10.07 14.82 -1.46
C ARG A 67 10.56 13.61 -2.24
N SER A 68 9.78 12.53 -2.26
CA SER A 68 10.10 11.29 -2.97
C SER A 68 9.54 11.31 -4.39
N VAL A 69 8.40 11.95 -4.60
CA VAL A 69 7.68 11.99 -5.89
C VAL A 69 8.29 12.98 -6.87
N PHE A 70 8.63 14.19 -6.41
CA PHE A 70 9.07 15.29 -7.26
C PHE A 70 10.55 15.64 -7.05
N LEU A 71 11.29 15.70 -8.15
CA LEU A 71 12.71 16.06 -8.14
C LEU A 71 12.93 17.52 -7.74
N HIS A 72 12.12 18.43 -8.29
CA HIS A 72 12.20 19.86 -8.04
C HIS A 72 11.01 20.34 -7.22
N ARG A 73 11.28 21.12 -6.18
CA ARG A 73 10.28 21.64 -5.24
C ARG A 73 10.57 23.08 -4.86
N ALA A 74 9.52 23.89 -4.74
CA ALA A 74 9.59 25.26 -4.27
C ALA A 74 8.43 25.56 -3.33
N LYS A 75 8.60 26.51 -2.41
CA LYS A 75 7.50 26.91 -1.51
C LYS A 75 6.38 27.60 -2.28
N THR A 76 6.71 28.43 -3.25
CA THR A 76 5.78 29.27 -4.00
C THR A 76 6.34 29.54 -5.39
N SER A 77 5.47 29.82 -6.37
CA SER A 77 5.81 30.18 -7.76
C SER A 77 6.52 31.55 -7.87
N THR A 78 6.77 32.23 -6.75
CA THR A 78 7.20 33.63 -6.74
C THR A 78 8.49 33.84 -7.53
N THR A 79 8.34 34.54 -8.65
CA THR A 79 9.43 35.06 -9.47
C THR A 79 10.06 36.21 -8.70
N LYS A 80 11.27 36.03 -8.16
CA LYS A 80 12.03 37.17 -7.62
C LYS A 80 12.35 38.13 -8.79
N PRO A 81 12.30 39.45 -8.59
CA PRO A 81 12.70 40.40 -9.62
C PRO A 81 14.09 40.06 -10.16
N GLY A 82 14.22 39.89 -11.47
CA GLY A 82 15.48 39.51 -12.14
C GLY A 82 15.80 38.01 -12.18
N ARG A 83 14.91 37.13 -11.71
CA ARG A 83 15.00 35.68 -11.96
C ARG A 83 13.91 35.23 -12.92
N SER A 84 14.21 34.19 -13.69
CA SER A 84 13.19 33.45 -14.43
C SER A 84 12.17 32.82 -13.46
N PRO A 85 10.90 32.68 -13.88
CA PRO A 85 9.92 31.90 -13.14
C PRO A 85 10.41 30.47 -12.90
N VAL A 86 10.06 29.90 -11.75
CA VAL A 86 10.35 28.49 -11.48
C VAL A 86 9.32 27.66 -12.24
N GLN A 87 9.77 26.76 -13.11
CA GLN A 87 8.94 25.86 -13.92
C GLN A 87 9.32 24.40 -13.66
N ARG A 88 8.41 23.47 -13.95
CA ARG A 88 8.57 22.03 -13.69
C ARG A 88 8.93 21.75 -12.24
N VAL A 89 8.10 22.29 -11.35
CA VAL A 89 8.37 22.30 -9.91
C VAL A 89 7.10 22.00 -9.14
N PHE A 90 7.22 21.22 -8.07
CA PHE A 90 6.13 21.06 -7.11
C PHE A 90 6.07 22.27 -6.16
N LEU A 91 4.92 22.92 -6.11
CA LEU A 91 4.65 24.07 -5.24
C LEU A 91 4.02 23.60 -3.92
N THR A 92 4.78 23.72 -2.84
CA THR A 92 4.36 23.19 -1.53
C THR A 92 3.20 23.97 -0.90
N ASP A 93 3.07 25.27 -1.17
CA ASP A 93 1.96 26.09 -0.66
C ASP A 93 0.60 25.71 -1.26
N ARG A 94 0.59 25.30 -2.53
CA ARG A 94 -0.62 24.98 -3.30
C ARG A 94 -0.88 23.48 -3.45
N GLN A 95 0.09 22.64 -3.13
CA GLN A 95 0.04 21.19 -3.36
C GLN A 95 -0.23 20.83 -4.83
N ILE A 96 0.40 21.57 -5.76
CA ILE A 96 0.29 21.34 -7.20
C ILE A 96 1.67 21.23 -7.84
N PHE A 97 1.77 20.49 -8.93
CA PHE A 97 2.93 20.53 -9.82
C PHE A 97 2.72 21.60 -10.89
N ASP A 98 3.62 22.58 -10.95
CA ASP A 98 3.57 23.68 -11.93
C ASP A 98 4.52 23.37 -13.09
N PHE A 99 3.93 23.08 -14.26
CA PHE A 99 4.69 22.86 -15.49
C PHE A 99 5.28 24.16 -16.04
N GLY A 100 4.80 25.32 -15.61
CA GLY A 100 5.12 26.62 -16.20
C GLY A 100 4.42 26.85 -17.54
N PRO A 101 4.84 27.89 -18.29
CA PRO A 101 4.31 28.17 -19.61
C PRO A 101 4.59 27.02 -20.59
N VAL A 102 3.53 26.43 -21.15
CA VAL A 102 3.66 25.40 -22.18
C VAL A 102 3.89 26.10 -23.52
N LEU A 103 5.12 26.00 -24.04
CA LEU A 103 5.44 26.51 -25.37
C LEU A 103 4.78 25.63 -26.43
N LEU A 104 4.15 26.25 -27.42
CA LEU A 104 3.62 25.56 -28.59
C LEU A 104 4.81 25.21 -29.50
N GLY A 105 5.19 23.93 -29.56
CA GLY A 105 6.28 23.44 -30.40
C GLY A 105 6.71 22.01 -30.07
N ASP A 106 7.48 21.40 -30.97
CA ASP A 106 7.80 19.97 -30.96
C ASP A 106 8.86 19.53 -29.92
N ASP A 107 9.50 20.48 -29.22
CA ASP A 107 10.55 20.18 -28.24
C ASP A 107 10.01 20.18 -26.80
N VAL A 108 9.18 19.18 -26.49
CA VAL A 108 8.64 18.97 -25.15
C VAL A 108 9.50 17.94 -24.43
N SER A 109 10.33 18.39 -23.49
CA SER A 109 10.98 17.49 -22.53
C SER A 109 9.94 16.90 -21.57
N PRO A 110 9.82 15.57 -21.45
CA PRO A 110 8.89 14.94 -20.54
C PRO A 110 9.29 15.19 -19.09
N GLU A 111 8.30 15.31 -18.22
CA GLU A 111 8.52 15.29 -16.77
C GLU A 111 8.41 13.87 -16.24
N VAL A 112 9.28 13.50 -15.30
CA VAL A 112 9.30 12.16 -14.70
C VAL A 112 8.89 12.25 -13.23
N PHE A 113 7.73 11.70 -12.91
CA PHE A 113 7.31 11.51 -11.52
C PHE A 113 7.74 10.15 -11.02
N ARG A 114 8.28 10.12 -9.81
CA ARG A 114 8.66 8.87 -9.17
C ARG A 114 7.47 8.31 -8.41
N LEU A 115 7.07 7.09 -8.76
CA LEU A 115 6.19 6.26 -7.96
C LEU A 115 7.04 5.26 -7.18
N SER A 116 6.76 5.11 -5.90
CA SER A 116 7.50 4.19 -5.03
C SER A 116 6.54 3.51 -4.08
N ASN A 117 6.57 2.18 -4.07
CA ASN A 117 5.87 1.37 -3.09
C ASN A 117 6.64 1.47 -1.76
N VAL A 118 5.98 1.99 -0.73
CA VAL A 118 6.52 2.08 0.64
C VAL A 118 5.81 1.11 1.58
N GLY A 119 4.79 0.40 1.08
CA GLY A 119 4.07 -0.62 1.81
C GLY A 119 4.88 -1.91 1.99
N LEU A 120 4.37 -2.79 2.86
CA LEU A 120 5.00 -4.06 3.20
C LEU A 120 4.80 -5.16 2.15
N PHE A 121 3.95 -4.91 1.16
CA PHE A 121 3.55 -5.89 0.15
C PHE A 121 3.59 -5.28 -1.26
N PRO A 122 3.70 -6.11 -2.32
CA PRO A 122 3.55 -5.63 -3.69
C PRO A 122 2.20 -4.92 -3.89
N ALA A 123 2.24 -3.75 -4.51
CA ALA A 123 1.05 -2.96 -4.84
C ALA A 123 0.88 -2.85 -6.36
N CYS A 124 -0.35 -3.02 -6.84
CA CYS A 124 -0.73 -2.70 -8.22
C CYS A 124 -1.24 -1.26 -8.27
N VAL A 125 -0.72 -0.45 -9.19
CA VAL A 125 -1.14 0.95 -9.37
C VAL A 125 -1.80 1.09 -10.73
N ALA A 126 -3.04 1.57 -10.75
CA ALA A 126 -3.74 1.95 -11.96
C ALA A 126 -3.80 3.48 -12.05
N ILE A 127 -3.41 4.03 -13.20
CA ILE A 127 -3.49 5.47 -13.47
C ILE A 127 -4.69 5.67 -14.39
N SER A 128 -5.59 6.57 -13.99
CA SER A 128 -6.69 7.04 -14.84
C SER A 128 -6.57 8.55 -15.01
N TRP A 129 -7.07 9.03 -16.14
CA TRP A 129 -7.15 10.45 -16.46
C TRP A 129 -8.61 10.78 -16.69
N GLU A 130 -9.11 11.82 -16.02
CA GLU A 130 -10.43 12.37 -16.31
C GLU A 130 -10.25 13.46 -17.37
N GLU A 131 -10.99 13.36 -18.48
CA GLU A 131 -10.98 14.43 -19.47
C GLU A 131 -11.58 15.69 -18.84
N PRO A 132 -10.94 16.86 -19.02
CA PRO A 132 -11.47 18.10 -18.49
C PRO A 132 -12.87 18.35 -19.07
N ILE A 133 -13.86 18.43 -18.18
CA ILE A 133 -15.22 18.80 -18.57
C ILE A 133 -15.17 20.24 -19.09
N PRO A 134 -15.55 20.52 -20.35
CA PRO A 134 -15.60 21.88 -20.85
C PRO A 134 -16.62 22.66 -20.01
N GLU A 135 -16.19 23.76 -19.38
CA GLU A 135 -17.13 24.66 -18.71
C GLU A 135 -18.13 25.19 -19.74
N GLY A 136 -19.36 24.66 -19.71
CA GLY A 136 -20.46 25.03 -20.61
C GLY A 136 -21.06 23.92 -21.48
N GLY A 137 -20.57 22.68 -21.42
CA GLY A 137 -21.16 21.53 -22.14
C GLY A 137 -21.98 20.64 -21.22
N SER A 138 -23.30 20.58 -21.40
CA SER A 138 -24.16 19.60 -20.71
C SER A 138 -23.74 18.18 -21.10
N SER A 139 -23.19 17.40 -20.17
CA SER A 139 -22.91 15.98 -20.37
C SER A 139 -24.20 15.17 -20.25
N ASN A 140 -24.71 14.69 -21.38
CA ASN A 140 -25.58 13.51 -21.41
C ASN A 140 -24.70 12.32 -21.76
N THR A 141 -24.28 11.55 -20.76
CA THR A 141 -23.78 10.20 -20.98
C THR A 141 -24.53 9.24 -20.07
N ASN A 142 -25.45 8.50 -20.67
CA ASN A 142 -25.94 7.23 -20.12
C ASN A 142 -24.81 6.19 -20.24
N PHE A 143 -24.74 5.36 -19.20
CA PHE A 143 -23.85 4.23 -18.95
C PHE A 143 -23.17 3.55 -20.15
#